data_AF-A0A0N1NUT7-F1
#
_entry.id   AF-A0A0N1NUT7-F1
#
_cell.length_a   1.000
_cell.length_b   1.000
_cell.length_c   1.000
_cell.angle_alpha   90.00
_cell.angle_beta   90.00
_cell.angle_gamma   90.00
#
_symmetry.space_group_name_H-M   'P 1'
#
loop_
_entity.id
_entity.type
_entity.pdbx_description
1 polymer ?
#
loop_
_entity_poly.entity_id
_entity_poly.type
_entity_poly.pdbx_seq_one_letter_code
_entity_poly.pdbx_strand_id
1 'polypeptide(L)'
;MSALAPFPGSTFFHKGQRSPVIAAMGQRLVAEKCGKYRTGPGPEWTEVDQQSYAAWQHKIGLKGADANGIPGKVSWDRLQVPAKAKAKPEPAGTRVASPAPGHGVTTPYRKKGPHWSLGYHTGADYAAPEGARCVAVVSGSIARSGHDVSFGKFLVLRAHGFDFWYCHLSERTVTTGSVKAGQKVGEVGSTGNATGPHLHFEKRPAGGGFGSDVRPIW
;
A
#
# COMPACT_ATOMS: atom_id res chain seq x y z
N MET A 1 -19.92 9.34 -13.40
CA MET A 1 -19.17 10.33 -12.58
C MET A 1 -18.56 9.60 -11.39
N SER A 2 -17.30 9.84 -11.05
CA SER A 2 -16.68 9.24 -9.86
C SER A 2 -17.34 9.78 -8.59
N ALA A 3 -17.60 8.92 -7.60
CA ALA A 3 -18.14 9.37 -6.31
C ALA A 3 -17.17 10.35 -5.63
N LEU A 4 -17.69 11.32 -4.86
CA LEU A 4 -16.89 12.29 -4.10
C LEU A 4 -16.70 11.83 -2.66
N ALA A 5 -15.52 12.10 -2.10
CA ALA A 5 -15.20 11.77 -0.72
C ALA A 5 -16.00 12.67 0.23
N PRO A 6 -16.74 12.13 1.21
CA PRO A 6 -17.40 12.96 2.21
C PRO A 6 -16.34 13.68 3.05
N PHE A 7 -16.65 14.90 3.48
CA PHE A 7 -15.78 15.67 4.37
C PHE A 7 -15.57 14.90 5.70
N PRO A 8 -14.34 14.52 6.06
CA PRO A 8 -14.09 13.68 7.23
C PRO A 8 -14.08 14.45 8.57
N GLY A 9 -14.30 15.77 8.54
CA GLY A 9 -14.16 16.65 9.69
C GLY A 9 -12.78 17.31 9.74
N SER A 10 -12.68 18.52 10.31
CA SER A 10 -11.42 19.27 10.36
C SER A 10 -10.39 18.63 11.28
N THR A 11 -10.84 18.01 12.38
CA THR A 11 -9.99 17.29 13.34
C THR A 11 -9.31 16.05 12.76
N PHE A 12 -9.77 15.56 11.61
CA PHE A 12 -9.14 14.46 10.89
C PHE A 12 -7.73 14.83 10.38
N PHE A 13 -7.49 16.12 10.08
CA PHE A 13 -6.25 16.57 9.45
C PHE A 13 -5.25 17.02 10.51
N HIS A 14 -4.45 16.06 10.99
CA HIS A 14 -3.41 16.30 11.98
C HIS A 14 -2.12 15.56 11.63
N LYS A 15 -1.01 15.99 12.23
CA LYS A 15 0.30 15.37 12.04
C LYS A 15 0.24 13.86 12.32
N GLY A 16 0.82 13.06 11.43
CA GLY A 16 0.86 11.60 11.53
C GLY A 16 -0.42 10.89 11.07
N GLN A 17 -1.48 11.61 10.69
CA GLN A 17 -2.67 10.98 10.12
C GLN A 17 -2.36 10.36 8.76
N ARG A 18 -2.83 9.14 8.52
CA ARG A 18 -2.64 8.44 7.24
C ARG A 18 -3.97 7.94 6.68
N SER A 19 -4.26 8.28 5.43
CA SER A 19 -5.47 7.84 4.72
C SER A 19 -5.35 8.00 3.20
N PRO A 20 -5.95 7.09 2.41
CA PRO A 20 -6.09 7.27 0.97
C PRO A 20 -6.80 8.57 0.57
N VAL A 21 -7.64 9.13 1.45
CA VAL A 21 -8.34 10.40 1.22
C VAL A 21 -7.37 11.59 1.17
N ILE A 22 -6.28 11.54 1.95
CA ILE A 22 -5.24 12.59 1.96
C ILE A 22 -4.50 12.59 0.62
N ALA A 23 -4.13 11.39 0.12
CA ALA A 23 -3.51 11.26 -1.19
C ALA A 23 -4.44 11.76 -2.31
N ALA A 24 -5.73 11.40 -2.26
CA ALA A 24 -6.71 11.84 -3.25
C ALA A 24 -6.91 13.36 -3.23
N MET A 25 -6.98 13.95 -2.04
CA MET A 25 -7.04 15.39 -1.83
C MET A 25 -5.79 16.07 -2.42
N GLY A 26 -4.60 15.58 -2.10
CA GLY A 26 -3.36 16.12 -2.62
C GLY A 26 -3.28 16.06 -4.15
N GLN A 27 -3.75 14.98 -4.78
CA GLN A 27 -3.83 14.89 -6.25
C GLN A 27 -4.77 15.94 -6.83
N ARG A 28 -5.88 16.21 -6.14
CA ARG A 28 -6.82 17.25 -6.55
C ARG A 28 -6.22 18.65 -6.40
N LEU A 29 -5.47 18.92 -5.33
CA LEU A 29 -4.72 20.17 -5.15
C LEU A 29 -3.68 20.38 -6.26
N VAL A 30 -3.00 19.32 -6.71
CA VAL A 30 -2.08 19.38 -7.86
C VAL A 30 -2.84 19.73 -9.13
N ALA A 31 -3.99 19.10 -9.39
CA ALA A 31 -4.85 19.41 -10.54
C ALA A 31 -5.35 20.86 -10.52
N GLU A 32 -5.60 21.40 -9.33
CA GLU A 32 -5.95 22.81 -9.12
C GLU A 32 -4.74 23.76 -9.17
N LYS A 33 -3.54 23.27 -9.46
CA LYS A 33 -2.28 24.04 -9.47
C LYS A 33 -1.93 24.67 -8.12
N CYS A 34 -2.43 24.09 -7.03
CA CYS A 34 -2.15 24.50 -5.66
C CYS A 34 -1.17 23.56 -4.95
N GLY A 35 -0.86 22.39 -5.53
CA GLY A 35 0.07 21.42 -4.96
C GLY A 35 1.49 21.95 -4.82
N LYS A 36 2.07 21.83 -3.62
CA LYS A 36 3.45 22.21 -3.27
C LYS A 36 4.41 21.01 -3.16
N TYR A 37 3.99 19.87 -3.69
CA TYR A 37 4.71 18.60 -3.58
C TYR A 37 5.96 18.55 -4.46
N ARG A 38 7.06 18.01 -3.92
CA ARG A 38 8.30 17.75 -4.67
C ARG A 38 8.23 16.44 -5.48
N THR A 39 7.70 15.38 -4.88
CA THR A 39 7.60 14.03 -5.48
C THR A 39 6.15 13.59 -5.71
N GLY A 40 5.19 14.46 -5.42
CA GLY A 40 3.75 14.19 -5.47
C GLY A 40 3.13 13.89 -4.09
N PRO A 41 1.80 13.91 -3.99
CA PRO A 41 1.06 13.73 -2.74
C PRO A 41 1.02 12.27 -2.28
N GLY A 42 1.25 12.05 -0.99
CA GLY A 42 1.20 10.76 -0.32
C GLY A 42 -0.06 10.57 0.54
N PRO A 43 -0.24 9.39 1.16
CA PRO A 43 -1.39 9.13 2.03
C PRO A 43 -1.24 9.71 3.44
N GLU A 44 -0.09 10.27 3.79
CA GLU A 44 0.18 10.84 5.11
C GLU A 44 -0.03 12.34 5.09
N TRP A 45 -0.67 12.88 6.12
CA TRP A 45 -0.84 14.31 6.30
C TRP A 45 0.46 14.94 6.75
N THR A 46 0.99 15.83 5.91
CA THR A 46 2.23 16.56 6.14
C THR A 46 2.01 18.07 6.10
N GLU A 47 3.02 18.82 6.49
CA GLU A 47 3.02 20.29 6.35
C GLU A 47 2.88 20.72 4.88
N VAL A 48 3.36 19.90 3.93
CA VAL A 48 3.21 20.17 2.49
C VAL A 48 1.74 20.09 2.07
N ASP A 49 0.97 19.17 2.64
CA ASP A 49 -0.48 19.09 2.39
C ASP A 49 -1.20 20.32 2.94
N GLN A 50 -0.87 20.73 4.17
CA GLN A 50 -1.43 21.93 4.78
C GLN A 50 -1.15 23.19 3.95
N GLN A 51 0.10 23.38 3.51
CA GLN A 51 0.48 24.51 2.66
C GLN A 51 -0.21 24.48 1.29
N SER A 52 -0.30 23.30 0.68
CA SER A 52 -1.00 23.12 -0.61
C SER A 52 -2.48 23.45 -0.47
N TYR A 53 -3.10 23.07 0.65
CA TYR A 53 -4.51 23.32 0.90
C TYR A 53 -4.77 24.79 1.26
N ALA A 54 -3.86 25.46 1.97
CA ALA A 54 -3.95 26.90 2.23
C ALA A 54 -3.94 27.68 0.91
N ALA A 55 -3.07 27.31 -0.02
CA ALA A 55 -3.04 27.89 -1.36
C ALA A 55 -4.36 27.69 -2.12
N TRP A 56 -5.00 26.52 -1.97
CA TRP A 56 -6.33 26.28 -2.51
C TRP A 56 -7.40 27.17 -1.87
N GLN A 57 -7.42 27.27 -0.54
CA GLN A 57 -8.37 28.12 0.19
C GLN A 57 -8.27 29.58 -0.26
N HIS A 58 -7.06 30.10 -0.41
CA HIS A 58 -6.85 31.43 -0.97
C HIS A 58 -7.31 31.55 -2.42
N LYS A 59 -7.06 30.54 -3.27
CA LYS A 59 -7.51 30.53 -4.66
C LYS A 59 -9.04 30.63 -4.79
N ILE A 60 -9.79 30.02 -3.87
CA ILE A 60 -11.26 30.10 -3.86
C ILE A 60 -11.82 31.30 -3.09
N GLY A 61 -10.96 32.23 -2.69
CA GLY A 61 -11.34 33.50 -2.06
C GLY A 61 -11.52 33.46 -0.55
N LEU A 62 -11.15 32.37 0.13
CA LEU A 62 -11.15 32.33 1.60
C LEU A 62 -9.96 33.12 2.17
N LYS A 63 -10.15 33.72 3.35
CA LYS A 63 -9.18 34.59 4.01
C LYS A 63 -9.18 34.36 5.52
N GLY A 64 -8.13 34.83 6.19
CA GLY A 64 -8.01 34.74 7.65
C GLY A 64 -8.03 33.29 8.14
N ALA A 65 -8.80 33.03 9.20
CA ALA A 65 -8.90 31.71 9.82
C ALA A 65 -9.43 30.62 8.86
N ASP A 66 -10.20 31.00 7.83
CA ASP A 66 -10.78 30.07 6.85
C ASP A 66 -9.79 29.60 5.76
N ALA A 67 -8.57 30.16 5.74
CA ALA A 67 -7.49 29.83 4.82
C ALA A 67 -6.20 29.35 5.52
N ASN A 68 -6.36 28.67 6.66
CA ASN A 68 -5.27 28.18 7.51
C ASN A 68 -4.60 26.86 7.04
N GLY A 69 -5.02 26.32 5.91
CA GLY A 69 -4.55 25.05 5.36
C GLY A 69 -5.24 23.81 5.94
N ILE A 70 -6.13 23.96 6.91
CA ILE A 70 -6.95 22.84 7.41
C ILE A 70 -8.25 22.78 6.60
N PRO A 71 -8.60 21.61 6.04
CA PRO A 71 -9.86 21.45 5.33
C PRO A 71 -11.07 21.74 6.21
N GLY A 72 -11.95 22.60 5.69
CA GLY A 72 -13.30 22.84 6.21
C GLY A 72 -14.34 22.36 5.21
N LYS A 73 -15.59 22.20 5.65
CA LYS A 73 -16.66 21.66 4.80
C LYS A 73 -16.81 22.42 3.47
N VAL A 74 -16.80 23.75 3.50
CA VAL A 74 -16.95 24.59 2.30
C VAL A 74 -15.78 24.42 1.33
N SER A 75 -14.55 24.48 1.81
CA SER A 75 -13.36 24.33 0.95
C SER A 75 -13.22 22.90 0.41
N TRP A 76 -13.68 21.91 1.18
CA TRP A 76 -13.70 20.51 0.79
C TRP A 76 -14.71 20.22 -0.33
N ASP A 77 -15.95 20.69 -0.16
CA ASP A 77 -17.02 20.49 -1.13
C ASP A 77 -16.66 21.11 -2.49
N ARG A 78 -15.98 22.27 -2.48
CA ARG A 78 -15.48 22.92 -3.70
C ARG A 78 -14.29 22.19 -4.33
N LEU A 79 -13.44 21.55 -3.54
CA LEU A 79 -12.28 20.83 -4.06
C LEU A 79 -12.72 19.59 -4.87
N GLN A 80 -13.88 19.01 -4.53
CA GLN A 80 -14.42 17.82 -5.19
C GLN A 80 -13.41 16.66 -5.18
N VAL A 81 -12.91 16.35 -3.99
CA VAL A 81 -11.97 15.24 -3.80
C VAL A 81 -12.66 13.94 -4.22
N PRO A 82 -12.12 13.17 -5.18
CA PRO A 82 -12.71 11.90 -5.55
C PRO A 82 -12.66 10.96 -4.35
N ALA A 83 -13.77 10.27 -4.10
CA ALA A 83 -13.79 9.13 -3.20
C ALA A 83 -12.87 8.07 -3.79
N LYS A 84 -11.61 8.03 -3.34
CA LYS A 84 -10.92 6.75 -3.29
C LYS A 84 -11.78 5.87 -2.41
N ALA A 85 -12.15 4.70 -2.92
CA ALA A 85 -12.96 3.74 -2.18
C ALA A 85 -12.40 3.67 -0.75
N LYS A 86 -13.24 3.99 0.25
CA LYS A 86 -12.97 3.54 1.61
C LYS A 86 -12.68 2.06 1.44
N ALA A 87 -11.52 1.56 1.90
CA ALA A 87 -11.38 0.13 2.09
C ALA A 87 -12.57 -0.22 2.98
N LYS A 88 -13.59 -0.86 2.39
CA LYS A 88 -14.73 -1.38 3.14
C LYS A 88 -14.11 -2.21 4.26
N PRO A 89 -14.59 -2.17 5.51
CA PRO A 89 -14.25 -3.24 6.43
C PRO A 89 -14.78 -4.50 5.75
N GLU A 90 -13.90 -5.25 5.09
CA GLU A 90 -14.30 -6.46 4.42
C GLU A 90 -14.71 -7.45 5.50
N PRO A 91 -15.81 -8.17 5.30
CA PRO A 91 -16.26 -9.18 6.25
C PRO A 91 -15.10 -10.14 6.49
N ALA A 92 -14.86 -10.48 7.75
CA ALA A 92 -13.97 -11.57 8.11
C ALA A 92 -14.41 -12.82 7.33
N GLY A 93 -13.61 -13.26 6.36
CA GLY A 93 -14.07 -14.22 5.38
C GLY A 93 -12.94 -14.84 4.57
N THR A 94 -12.45 -15.97 5.09
CA THR A 94 -11.63 -17.00 4.44
C THR A 94 -10.19 -16.60 4.10
N ARG A 95 -9.29 -16.68 5.08
CA ARG A 95 -7.86 -16.88 4.79
C ARG A 95 -7.67 -18.09 3.86
N VAL A 96 -6.72 -18.03 2.93
CA VAL A 96 -6.33 -19.22 2.15
C VAL A 96 -5.16 -19.94 2.80
N ALA A 97 -4.98 -21.23 2.55
CA ALA A 97 -3.95 -22.02 3.25
C ALA A 97 -2.51 -21.71 2.82
N SER A 98 -2.30 -21.15 1.63
CA SER A 98 -0.97 -20.83 1.09
C SER A 98 -1.05 -19.63 0.12
N PRO A 99 -0.03 -18.74 0.09
CA PRO A 99 0.11 -17.71 -0.94
C PRO A 99 0.46 -18.28 -2.32
N ALA A 100 1.02 -19.50 -2.37
CA ALA A 100 1.33 -20.27 -3.58
C ALA A 100 0.63 -21.64 -3.51
N PRO A 101 -0.66 -21.73 -3.89
CA PRO A 101 -1.45 -22.95 -3.75
C PRO A 101 -0.81 -24.14 -4.47
N GLY A 102 -0.74 -25.30 -3.80
CA GLY A 102 -0.10 -26.50 -4.34
C GLY A 102 1.41 -26.58 -4.13
N HIS A 103 2.03 -25.54 -3.57
CA HIS A 103 3.48 -25.48 -3.33
C HIS A 103 3.79 -25.31 -1.84
N GLY A 104 4.77 -26.07 -1.36
CA GLY A 104 5.23 -26.05 0.03
C GLY A 104 6.40 -25.11 0.25
N VAL A 105 6.67 -24.80 1.52
CA VAL A 105 7.84 -24.01 1.91
C VAL A 105 9.10 -24.85 1.73
N THR A 106 10.07 -24.33 0.97
CA THR A 106 11.40 -24.92 0.77
C THR A 106 12.46 -24.25 1.63
N THR A 107 12.36 -22.94 1.82
CA THR A 107 13.22 -22.18 2.72
C THR A 107 12.37 -21.54 3.81
N PRO A 108 12.45 -22.03 5.07
CA PRO A 108 11.63 -21.50 6.14
C PRO A 108 12.08 -20.12 6.62
N TYR A 109 11.14 -19.43 7.24
CA TYR A 109 11.39 -18.21 8.03
C TYR A 109 12.45 -18.44 9.11
N ARG A 110 13.31 -17.43 9.31
CA ARG A 110 14.43 -17.43 10.27
C ARG A 110 15.51 -18.49 10.01
N LYS A 111 15.54 -19.13 8.83
CA LYS A 111 16.72 -19.91 8.44
C LYS A 111 17.94 -19.00 8.50
N LYS A 112 18.97 -19.42 9.22
CA LYS A 112 20.22 -18.65 9.39
C LYS A 112 21.16 -18.89 8.22
N GLY A 113 21.87 -17.86 7.77
CA GLY A 113 22.84 -17.99 6.70
C GLY A 113 23.42 -16.65 6.23
N PRO A 114 24.63 -16.67 5.65
CA PRO A 114 25.35 -15.45 5.26
C PRO A 114 24.81 -14.79 3.99
N HIS A 115 23.94 -15.47 3.24
CA HIS A 115 23.35 -14.97 2.00
C HIS A 115 22.19 -13.99 2.22
N TRP A 116 21.70 -13.86 3.47
CA TRP A 116 20.74 -12.84 3.84
C TRP A 116 21.44 -11.70 4.58
N SER A 117 21.10 -10.45 4.24
CA SER A 117 21.75 -9.26 4.80
C SER A 117 21.59 -9.12 6.32
N LEU A 118 20.53 -9.69 6.91
CA LEU A 118 20.34 -9.75 8.37
C LEU A 118 20.92 -11.02 9.00
N GLY A 119 21.62 -11.85 8.23
CA GLY A 119 22.10 -13.18 8.66
C GLY A 119 20.99 -14.23 8.78
N TYR A 120 19.75 -13.88 8.45
CA TYR A 120 18.61 -14.80 8.46
C TYR A 120 17.58 -14.44 7.38
N HIS A 121 16.78 -15.45 7.03
CA HIS A 121 15.68 -15.35 6.09
C HIS A 121 14.46 -14.63 6.68
N THR A 122 14.09 -13.48 6.10
CA THR A 122 13.00 -12.60 6.55
C THR A 122 11.61 -13.07 6.15
N GLY A 123 11.51 -14.06 5.26
CA GLY A 123 10.26 -14.59 4.74
C GLY A 123 10.21 -16.12 4.76
N ALA A 124 9.26 -16.68 4.02
CA ALA A 124 9.24 -18.08 3.66
C ALA A 124 9.26 -18.19 2.13
N ASP A 125 10.07 -19.10 1.61
CA ASP A 125 10.17 -19.32 0.17
C ASP A 125 9.34 -20.53 -0.22
N TYR A 126 8.54 -20.37 -1.25
CA TYR A 126 7.72 -21.42 -1.87
C TYR A 126 8.29 -21.69 -3.25
N ALA A 127 9.05 -22.78 -3.40
CA ALA A 127 9.55 -23.20 -4.71
C ALA A 127 8.37 -23.63 -5.58
N ALA A 128 8.27 -23.01 -6.75
CA ALA A 128 7.21 -23.24 -7.70
C ALA A 128 7.71 -22.84 -9.10
N PRO A 129 7.20 -23.46 -10.18
CA PRO A 129 7.57 -23.07 -11.53
C PRO A 129 7.26 -21.59 -11.80
N GLU A 130 8.05 -20.95 -12.66
CA GLU A 130 7.73 -19.63 -13.16
C GLU A 130 6.33 -19.62 -13.82
N GLY A 131 5.54 -18.59 -13.56
CA GLY A 131 4.13 -18.50 -13.99
C GLY A 131 3.13 -19.13 -13.00
N ALA A 132 3.59 -19.89 -12.00
CA ALA A 132 2.70 -20.46 -10.98
C ALA A 132 1.95 -19.34 -10.23
N ARG A 133 0.69 -19.59 -9.85
CA ARG A 133 -0.19 -18.55 -9.30
C ARG A 133 0.20 -18.15 -7.89
N CYS A 134 0.38 -16.84 -7.67
CA CYS A 134 0.40 -16.22 -6.34
C CYS A 134 -0.98 -15.63 -6.03
N VAL A 135 -1.52 -15.90 -4.84
CA VAL A 135 -2.86 -15.46 -4.42
C VAL A 135 -2.84 -14.62 -3.15
N ALA A 136 -3.80 -13.71 -3.01
CA ALA A 136 -3.99 -12.93 -1.79
C ALA A 136 -4.32 -13.85 -0.61
N VAL A 137 -3.45 -13.88 0.41
CA VAL A 137 -3.63 -14.74 1.59
C VAL A 137 -4.86 -14.41 2.44
N VAL A 138 -5.26 -13.15 2.42
CA VAL A 138 -6.44 -12.58 3.08
C VAL A 138 -7.02 -11.48 2.19
N SER A 139 -8.26 -11.09 2.43
CA SER A 139 -8.86 -9.95 1.72
C SER A 139 -8.26 -8.63 2.25
N GLY A 140 -8.08 -7.65 1.37
CA GLY A 140 -7.38 -6.42 1.73
C GLY A 140 -7.16 -5.51 0.53
N SER A 141 -6.11 -4.69 0.60
CA SER A 141 -5.80 -3.73 -0.46
C SER A 141 -4.32 -3.71 -0.81
N ILE A 142 -3.99 -3.50 -2.08
CA ILE A 142 -2.60 -3.35 -2.51
C ILE A 142 -2.09 -2.00 -2.00
N ALA A 143 -1.15 -2.06 -1.05
CA ALA A 143 -0.52 -0.89 -0.45
C ALA A 143 0.66 -0.39 -1.28
N ARG A 144 1.41 -1.30 -1.89
CA ARG A 144 2.56 -1.00 -2.76
C ARG A 144 2.66 -2.04 -3.86
N SER A 145 3.18 -1.64 -5.01
CA SER A 145 3.59 -2.51 -6.11
C SER A 145 4.80 -1.86 -6.74
N GLY A 146 5.88 -2.60 -6.96
CA GLY A 146 7.13 -2.02 -7.41
C GLY A 146 8.13 -3.06 -7.90
N HIS A 147 9.35 -2.60 -8.16
CA HIS A 147 10.47 -3.46 -8.42
C HIS A 147 11.74 -2.89 -7.79
N ASP A 148 12.64 -3.75 -7.33
CA ASP A 148 13.99 -3.40 -6.93
C ASP A 148 14.97 -4.56 -7.17
N VAL A 149 16.26 -4.29 -6.96
CA VAL A 149 17.33 -5.27 -7.23
C VAL A 149 17.29 -6.48 -6.30
N SER A 150 16.73 -6.34 -5.10
CA SER A 150 16.69 -7.40 -4.09
C SER A 150 15.44 -8.24 -4.24
N PHE A 151 14.27 -7.64 -4.08
CA PHE A 151 12.97 -8.32 -4.11
C PHE A 151 12.45 -8.57 -5.53
N GLY A 152 13.13 -8.06 -6.56
CA GLY A 152 12.64 -8.15 -7.92
C GLY A 152 11.32 -7.42 -8.07
N LYS A 153 10.43 -7.92 -8.92
CA LYS A 153 9.06 -7.45 -8.99
C LYS A 153 8.31 -7.90 -7.74
N PHE A 154 7.70 -6.96 -7.02
CA PHE A 154 6.96 -7.24 -5.81
C PHE A 154 5.61 -6.53 -5.76
N LEU A 155 4.70 -7.07 -4.94
CA LEU A 155 3.51 -6.38 -4.46
C LEU A 155 3.36 -6.56 -2.95
N VAL A 156 2.70 -5.58 -2.31
CA VAL A 156 2.43 -5.55 -0.88
C VAL A 156 0.93 -5.46 -0.67
N LEU A 157 0.35 -6.51 -0.10
CA LEU A 157 -1.03 -6.55 0.34
C LEU A 157 -1.12 -6.08 1.78
N ARG A 158 -1.96 -5.08 2.06
CA ARG A 158 -2.26 -4.61 3.42
C ARG A 158 -3.62 -5.11 3.88
N ALA A 159 -3.61 -5.78 5.03
CA ALA A 159 -4.80 -6.27 5.70
C ALA A 159 -4.52 -6.50 7.19
N HIS A 160 -5.54 -6.29 8.04
CA HIS A 160 -5.50 -6.62 9.47
C HIS A 160 -4.27 -6.08 10.25
N GLY A 161 -3.78 -4.88 9.91
CA GLY A 161 -2.63 -4.27 10.57
C GLY A 161 -1.26 -4.79 10.09
N PHE A 162 -1.23 -5.61 9.03
CA PHE A 162 -0.01 -6.17 8.45
C PHE A 162 0.13 -5.86 6.97
N ASP A 163 1.38 -5.88 6.52
CA ASP A 163 1.82 -5.88 5.13
C ASP A 163 2.34 -7.27 4.78
N PHE A 164 1.74 -7.89 3.77
CA PHE A 164 2.15 -9.17 3.19
C PHE A 164 2.89 -8.91 1.88
N TRP A 165 4.18 -9.23 1.85
CA TRP A 165 5.03 -9.03 0.69
C TRP A 165 5.07 -10.28 -0.16
N TYR A 166 4.90 -10.11 -1.48
CA TYR A 166 5.07 -11.15 -2.48
C TYR A 166 6.18 -10.68 -3.42
N CYS A 167 7.30 -11.38 -3.41
CA CYS A 167 8.53 -10.96 -4.07
C CYS A 167 8.96 -11.96 -5.15
N HIS A 168 9.98 -11.57 -5.93
CA HIS A 168 10.55 -12.30 -7.06
C HIS A 168 9.59 -12.61 -8.22
N LEU A 169 8.43 -11.95 -8.26
CA LEU A 169 7.36 -12.26 -9.20
C LEU A 169 7.82 -12.13 -10.66
N SER A 170 7.28 -12.93 -11.57
CA SER A 170 7.42 -12.71 -13.02
C SER A 170 6.42 -11.64 -13.48
N GLU A 171 5.19 -11.69 -12.94
CA GLU A 171 4.09 -10.79 -13.22
C GLU A 171 3.32 -10.40 -11.95
N ARG A 172 2.75 -9.19 -11.95
CA ARG A 172 1.78 -8.72 -10.95
C ARG A 172 0.45 -8.48 -11.65
N THR A 173 -0.51 -9.37 -11.44
CA THR A 173 -1.84 -9.30 -12.07
C THR A 173 -2.73 -8.25 -11.42
N VAL A 174 -2.40 -7.81 -10.19
CA VAL A 174 -3.05 -6.69 -9.51
C VAL A 174 -2.00 -5.78 -8.91
N THR A 175 -2.03 -4.49 -9.27
CA THR A 175 -1.02 -3.50 -8.82
C THR A 175 -1.59 -2.41 -7.92
N THR A 176 -2.92 -2.25 -7.87
CA THR A 176 -3.63 -1.29 -7.02
C THR A 176 -5.03 -1.80 -6.67
N GLY A 177 -5.68 -1.20 -5.66
CA GLY A 177 -7.08 -1.48 -5.33
C GLY A 177 -7.28 -2.61 -4.31
N SER A 178 -8.54 -3.02 -4.15
CA SER A 178 -8.92 -4.08 -3.20
C SER A 178 -8.84 -5.46 -3.85
N VAL A 179 -8.52 -6.47 -3.06
CA VAL A 179 -8.45 -7.87 -3.47
C VAL A 179 -9.14 -8.76 -2.45
N LYS A 180 -9.76 -9.83 -2.93
CA LYS A 180 -10.35 -10.85 -2.06
C LYS A 180 -9.34 -11.94 -1.76
N ALA A 181 -9.44 -12.59 -0.61
CA ALA A 181 -8.65 -13.79 -0.33
C ALA A 181 -8.80 -14.84 -1.45
N GLY A 182 -7.68 -15.47 -1.83
CA GLY A 182 -7.60 -16.42 -2.94
C GLY A 182 -7.58 -15.80 -4.34
N GLN A 183 -7.82 -14.49 -4.48
CA GLN A 183 -7.67 -13.79 -5.75
C GLN A 183 -6.22 -13.84 -6.22
N LYS A 184 -5.99 -14.16 -7.51
CA LYS A 184 -4.65 -14.11 -8.11
C LYS A 184 -4.14 -12.66 -8.10
N VAL A 185 -2.97 -12.46 -7.52
CA VAL A 185 -2.32 -11.14 -7.40
C VAL A 185 -1.00 -11.06 -8.19
N GLY A 186 -0.42 -12.21 -8.52
CA GLY A 186 0.78 -12.28 -9.34
C GLY A 186 1.11 -13.70 -9.76
N GLU A 187 2.30 -13.84 -10.32
CA GLU A 187 2.87 -15.10 -10.74
C GLU A 187 4.29 -15.24 -10.19
N VAL A 188 4.63 -16.46 -9.79
CA VAL A 188 5.97 -16.84 -9.37
C VAL A 188 6.95 -16.53 -10.50
N GLY A 189 8.11 -16.00 -10.14
CA GLY A 189 9.21 -15.80 -11.07
C GLY A 189 10.56 -15.97 -10.37
N SER A 190 11.59 -15.44 -11.03
CA SER A 190 12.96 -15.43 -10.51
C SER A 190 13.58 -14.03 -10.65
N THR A 191 12.80 -12.97 -10.47
CA THR A 191 13.30 -11.59 -10.63
C THR A 191 14.01 -11.07 -9.39
N GLY A 192 14.95 -10.14 -9.56
CA GLY A 192 15.75 -9.60 -8.46
C GLY A 192 16.83 -10.58 -8.01
N ASN A 193 17.12 -10.61 -6.71
CA ASN A 193 18.12 -11.50 -6.14
C ASN A 193 17.50 -12.88 -5.81
N ALA A 194 17.24 -13.66 -6.85
CA ALA A 194 16.70 -15.01 -6.76
C ALA A 194 17.63 -15.99 -7.48
N THR A 195 17.89 -17.16 -6.90
CA THR A 195 18.71 -18.22 -7.50
C THR A 195 17.93 -19.15 -8.43
N GLY A 196 16.61 -19.02 -8.46
CA GLY A 196 15.69 -19.75 -9.32
C GLY A 196 14.24 -19.41 -8.99
N PRO A 197 13.26 -19.96 -9.74
CA PRO A 197 11.85 -19.64 -9.56
C PRO A 197 11.30 -20.02 -8.17
N HIS A 198 10.82 -19.01 -7.44
CA HIS A 198 10.12 -19.17 -6.17
C HIS A 198 9.34 -17.91 -5.80
N LEU A 199 8.34 -18.06 -4.92
CA LEU A 199 7.75 -16.93 -4.21
C LEU A 199 8.46 -16.74 -2.88
N HIS A 200 9.10 -15.59 -2.69
CA HIS A 200 9.51 -15.13 -1.37
C HIS A 200 8.36 -14.34 -0.73
N PHE A 201 7.86 -14.84 0.40
CA PHE A 201 6.69 -14.31 1.08
C PHE A 201 7.00 -13.83 2.50
N GLU A 202 6.74 -12.56 2.79
CA GLU A 202 6.93 -12.00 4.13
C GLU A 202 5.65 -11.45 4.74
N LYS A 203 5.66 -11.34 6.07
CA LYS A 203 4.68 -10.59 6.84
C LYS A 203 5.40 -9.57 7.70
N ARG A 204 4.94 -8.31 7.66
CA ARG A 204 5.47 -7.21 8.48
C ARG A 204 4.30 -6.43 9.10
N PRO A 205 4.48 -5.74 10.24
CA PRO A 205 3.53 -4.72 10.67
C PRO A 205 3.27 -3.71 9.54
N ALA A 206 2.05 -3.19 9.43
CA ALA A 206 1.71 -2.26 8.36
C ALA A 206 2.62 -1.01 8.37
N GLY A 207 3.32 -0.77 7.25
CA GLY A 207 4.29 0.32 7.15
C GLY A 207 5.67 0.00 7.72
N GLY A 208 5.90 -1.22 8.23
CA GLY A 208 7.17 -1.69 8.76
C GLY A 208 8.27 -1.77 7.70
N GLY A 209 9.48 -1.39 8.09
CA GLY A 209 10.68 -1.45 7.25
C GLY A 209 11.24 -2.87 7.10
N PHE A 210 12.28 -3.02 6.29
CA PHE A 210 13.06 -4.25 6.21
C PHE A 210 13.61 -4.62 7.61
N GLY A 211 13.53 -5.90 7.98
CA GLY A 211 13.90 -6.40 9.32
C GLY A 211 12.83 -6.26 10.41
N SER A 212 11.65 -5.71 10.08
CA SER A 212 10.47 -5.75 10.98
C SER A 212 9.60 -7.00 10.76
N ASP A 213 10.13 -7.99 10.05
CA ASP A 213 9.44 -9.23 9.73
C ASP A 213 8.99 -9.98 10.98
N VAL A 214 7.81 -10.57 10.86
CA VAL A 214 7.26 -11.53 11.81
C VAL A 214 6.99 -12.83 11.07
N ARG A 215 6.80 -13.92 11.82
CA ARG A 215 6.47 -15.23 11.23
C ARG A 215 5.29 -15.06 10.25
N PRO A 216 5.42 -15.51 8.99
CA PRO A 216 4.43 -15.27 7.94
C PRO A 216 3.23 -16.22 8.09
N ILE A 217 2.41 -15.96 9.11
CA ILE A 217 1.10 -16.58 9.35
C ILE A 217 0.00 -15.52 9.19
N TRP A 218 -1.16 -15.89 8.66
CA TRP A 218 -2.23 -14.94 8.32
C TRP A 218 -3.63 -15.44 8.70
#